data_AF-A0A972CIN4-F1
#
_entry.id   AF-A0A972CIN4-F1
#
_cell.length_a   1.000
_cell.length_b   1.000
_cell.length_c   1.000
_cell.angle_alpha   90.00
_cell.angle_beta   90.00
_cell.angle_gamma   90.00
#
_symmetry.space_group_name_H-M   'P 1'
#
loop_
_entity.id
_entity.type
_entity.pdbx_description
1 polymer ?
#
loop_
_entity_poly.entity_id
_entity_poly.type
_entity_poly.pdbx_seq_one_letter_code
_entity_poly.pdbx_strand_id
1 'polypeptide(L)'
;MKRIIISLLITLLVLSAGCAQSQEEKVVAEPFDLEMLNIGLIDKGKHYSDLDWSQIHVSKGEFLGYLEELKKLYESEDLEDGPFKIEGFEVEKNKIKVFISNTDEEMASLINMVFAKMFDEVTRELYIHSDYWNGESQPLIIIEDLERGLVEEYDGQ
;
A
#
# COMPACT_ATOMS: atom_id res chain seq x y z
N MET A 1 -16.43 -9.06 34.65
CA MET A 1 -16.21 -8.44 33.34
C MET A 1 -15.65 -9.51 32.41
N LYS A 2 -16.48 -10.01 31.49
CA LYS A 2 -16.16 -11.14 30.61
C LYS A 2 -15.59 -10.59 29.31
N ARG A 3 -14.42 -11.11 28.90
CA ARG A 3 -13.71 -10.81 27.66
C ARG A 3 -14.52 -11.37 26.48
N ILE A 4 -14.80 -10.54 25.48
CA ILE A 4 -15.42 -10.96 24.22
C ILE A 4 -14.26 -11.35 23.29
N ILE A 5 -14.14 -12.65 23.02
CA ILE A 5 -13.27 -13.21 21.99
C ILE A 5 -14.10 -13.12 20.70
N ILE A 6 -13.72 -12.24 19.77
CA ILE A 6 -14.29 -12.22 18.42
C ILE A 6 -13.64 -13.38 17.67
N SER A 7 -14.36 -14.50 17.63
CA SER A 7 -13.99 -15.70 16.89
C SER A 7 -14.25 -15.45 15.41
N LEU A 8 -13.18 -15.33 14.61
CA LEU A 8 -13.25 -15.32 13.15
C LEU A 8 -13.68 -16.72 12.67
N LEU A 9 -14.98 -16.87 12.44
CA LEU A 9 -15.60 -18.12 11.99
C LEU A 9 -15.46 -18.22 10.47
N ILE A 10 -14.30 -18.70 9.99
CA ILE A 10 -14.11 -19.04 8.57
C ILE A 10 -14.93 -20.30 8.29
N THR A 11 -16.12 -20.10 7.73
CA THR A 11 -17.02 -21.20 7.34
C THR A 11 -16.67 -21.62 5.93
N LEU A 12 -15.78 -22.60 5.78
CA LEU A 12 -15.43 -23.20 4.50
C LEU A 12 -16.54 -24.19 4.08
N LEU A 13 -17.48 -23.72 3.26
CA LEU A 13 -18.49 -24.56 2.62
C LEU A 13 -17.90 -25.12 1.31
N VAL A 14 -17.37 -26.34 1.35
CA VAL A 14 -17.03 -27.10 0.13
C VAL A 14 -18.12 -28.13 -0.12
N LEU A 15 -19.00 -27.84 -1.07
CA LEU A 15 -19.87 -28.82 -1.71
C LEU A 15 -19.89 -28.55 -3.22
N SER A 16 -19.20 -29.41 -3.98
CA SER A 16 -19.81 -30.34 -4.93
C SER A 16 -18.85 -30.67 -6.08
N ALA A 17 -18.90 -31.94 -6.47
CA ALA A 17 -18.12 -32.54 -7.55
C ALA A 17 -18.52 -31.98 -8.93
N GLY A 18 -17.54 -31.78 -9.81
CA GLY A 18 -17.78 -31.50 -11.22
C GLY A 18 -16.58 -30.89 -11.93
N CYS A 19 -15.89 -31.71 -12.73
CA CYS A 19 -15.00 -31.41 -13.85
C CYS A 19 -14.31 -30.02 -13.94
N ALA A 20 -12.98 -30.08 -13.80
CA ALA A 20 -11.97 -29.37 -14.59
C ALA A 20 -12.42 -28.09 -15.31
N GLN A 21 -12.23 -26.95 -14.64
CA GLN A 21 -11.96 -25.70 -15.32
C GLN A 21 -11.03 -24.89 -14.41
N SER A 22 -9.83 -24.63 -14.90
CA SER A 22 -8.88 -23.69 -14.30
C SER A 22 -9.61 -22.36 -14.11
N GLN A 23 -9.99 -22.07 -12.87
CA GLN A 23 -10.34 -20.73 -12.46
C GLN A 23 -9.03 -20.06 -12.08
N GLU A 24 -8.59 -19.10 -12.89
CA GLU A 24 -7.77 -18.02 -12.39
C GLU A 24 -8.52 -17.42 -11.20
N GLU A 25 -8.03 -17.73 -10.01
CA GLU A 25 -8.42 -17.07 -8.78
C GLU A 25 -8.02 -15.61 -8.95
N LYS A 26 -8.96 -14.80 -9.42
CA LYS A 26 -8.84 -13.36 -9.43
C LYS A 26 -8.84 -12.95 -7.96
N VAL A 27 -7.66 -12.88 -7.37
CA VAL A 27 -7.43 -12.28 -6.06
C VAL A 27 -7.89 -10.83 -6.20
N VAL A 28 -9.14 -10.58 -5.85
CA VAL A 28 -9.66 -9.23 -5.68
C VAL A 28 -8.98 -8.75 -4.41
N ALA A 29 -7.82 -8.11 -4.56
CA ALA A 29 -7.21 -7.35 -3.49
C ALA A 29 -8.30 -6.41 -2.96
N GLU A 30 -8.67 -6.56 -1.70
CA GLU A 30 -9.60 -5.64 -1.07
C GLU A 30 -9.00 -4.23 -1.15
N PRO A 31 -9.81 -3.20 -1.46
CA PRO A 31 -9.31 -1.84 -1.61
C PRO A 31 -8.63 -1.39 -0.31
N PHE A 32 -7.42 -0.87 -0.45
CA PHE A 32 -6.63 -0.33 0.65
C PHE A 32 -7.46 0.68 1.46
N ASP A 33 -7.68 0.39 2.74
CA ASP A 33 -8.43 1.26 3.62
C ASP A 33 -7.55 2.42 4.09
N LEU A 34 -7.83 3.60 3.56
CA LEU A 34 -7.15 4.83 3.94
C LEU A 34 -7.38 5.20 5.41
N GLU A 35 -8.36 4.62 6.11
CA GLU A 35 -8.48 4.78 7.57
C GLU A 35 -7.25 4.29 8.33
N MET A 36 -6.47 3.35 7.76
CA MET A 36 -5.19 2.90 8.32
C MET A 36 -4.10 3.99 8.23
N LEU A 37 -4.22 4.90 7.27
CA LEU A 37 -3.35 6.06 7.15
C LEU A 37 -4.00 7.23 7.90
N ASN A 38 -3.51 7.55 9.09
CA ASN A 38 -3.96 8.72 9.85
C ASN A 38 -3.45 10.04 9.25
N ILE A 39 -3.57 10.21 7.93
CA ILE A 39 -3.35 11.45 7.22
C ILE A 39 -4.56 12.33 7.55
N GLY A 40 -4.36 13.39 8.32
CA GLY A 40 -5.41 14.30 8.79
C GLY A 40 -6.22 15.03 7.71
N LEU A 41 -6.06 14.67 6.44
CA LEU A 41 -6.71 15.23 5.26
C LEU A 41 -7.75 14.31 4.62
N ILE A 42 -7.75 13.01 4.94
CA ILE A 42 -8.65 12.03 4.33
C ILE A 42 -9.82 11.79 5.29
N ASP A 43 -11.03 12.09 4.81
CA ASP A 43 -12.27 11.84 5.55
C ASP A 43 -12.34 10.35 5.91
N LYS A 44 -12.22 10.04 7.20
CA LYS A 44 -12.13 8.68 7.76
C LYS A 44 -13.44 7.94 7.46
N GLY A 45 -13.44 7.15 6.40
CA GLY A 45 -14.62 6.37 5.96
C GLY A 45 -14.92 6.44 4.46
N LYS A 46 -14.12 7.15 3.66
CA LYS A 46 -14.21 7.09 2.19
C LYS A 46 -13.13 6.21 1.60
N HIS A 47 -13.51 5.38 0.63
CA HIS A 47 -12.54 4.66 -0.19
C HIS A 47 -11.71 5.66 -1.01
N TYR A 48 -10.43 5.35 -1.20
CA TYR A 48 -9.49 6.12 -2.02
C TYR A 48 -10.06 6.50 -3.40
N SER A 49 -10.77 5.57 -4.04
CA SER A 49 -11.41 5.75 -5.35
C SER A 49 -12.53 6.79 -5.37
N ASP A 50 -13.08 7.12 -4.20
CA ASP A 50 -14.25 7.99 -4.05
C ASP A 50 -13.87 9.40 -3.60
N LEU A 51 -12.56 9.68 -3.46
CA LEU A 51 -12.05 10.99 -3.11
C LEU A 51 -12.12 11.94 -4.32
N ASP A 52 -12.62 13.15 -4.09
CA ASP A 52 -12.52 14.24 -5.06
C ASP A 52 -11.14 14.89 -4.92
N TRP A 53 -10.16 14.31 -5.62
CA TRP A 53 -8.77 14.75 -5.62
C TRP A 53 -8.59 16.22 -6.05
N SER A 54 -9.51 16.77 -6.85
CA SER A 54 -9.44 18.16 -7.30
C SER A 54 -9.55 19.18 -6.16
N GLN A 55 -10.10 18.76 -5.01
CA GLN A 55 -10.24 19.59 -3.82
C GLN A 55 -9.14 19.32 -2.78
N ILE A 56 -8.28 18.33 -3.03
CA ILE A 56 -7.20 17.94 -2.12
C ILE A 56 -5.93 18.66 -2.56
N HIS A 57 -5.30 19.33 -1.61
CA HIS A 57 -3.98 19.91 -1.77
C HIS A 57 -3.09 19.42 -0.63
N VAL A 58 -1.90 18.95 -0.96
CA VAL A 58 -0.96 18.35 -0.01
C VAL A 58 0.32 19.18 0.03
N SER A 59 0.65 19.77 1.17
CA SER A 59 1.94 20.44 1.32
C SER A 59 3.09 19.42 1.29
N LYS A 60 4.32 19.86 1.02
CA LYS A 60 5.50 18.96 1.08
C LYS A 60 5.63 18.25 2.44
N GLY A 61 5.31 18.96 3.52
CA GLY A 61 5.36 18.42 4.87
C GLY A 61 4.31 17.33 5.11
N GLU A 62 3.11 17.49 4.57
CA GLU A 62 2.03 16.49 4.67
C GLU A 62 2.34 15.25 3.83
N PHE A 63 2.93 15.43 2.65
CA PHE A 63 3.37 14.31 1.81
C PHE A 63 4.47 13.48 2.49
N LEU A 64 5.49 14.14 3.06
CA LEU A 64 6.52 13.45 3.83
C LEU A 64 5.95 12.82 5.11
N GLY A 65 4.98 13.48 5.74
CA GLY A 65 4.25 12.94 6.88
C GLY A 65 3.52 11.64 6.54
N TYR A 66 2.87 11.56 5.37
CA TYR A 66 2.26 10.32 4.88
C TYR A 66 3.26 9.17 4.80
N LEU A 67 4.41 9.38 4.16
CA LEU A 67 5.44 8.32 4.03
C LEU A 67 5.96 7.87 5.39
N GLU A 68 6.16 8.81 6.32
CA GLU A 68 6.61 8.50 7.67
C GLU A 68 5.56 7.72 8.47
N GLU A 69 4.28 8.08 8.38
CA GLU A 69 3.20 7.32 9.01
C GLU A 69 3.05 5.93 8.39
N LEU A 70 3.22 5.80 7.08
CA LEU A 70 3.26 4.51 6.40
C LEU A 70 4.41 3.66 6.93
N LYS A 71 5.62 4.22 7.08
CA LYS A 71 6.75 3.51 7.71
C LYS A 71 6.40 3.00 9.10
N LYS A 72 5.91 3.90 9.97
CA LYS A 72 5.55 3.58 11.35
C LYS A 72 4.48 2.49 11.43
N LEU A 73 3.51 2.50 10.52
CA LEU A 73 2.48 1.46 10.45
C LEU A 73 3.14 0.09 10.31
N TYR A 74 4.06 -0.06 9.36
CA TYR A 74 4.80 -1.30 9.09
C TYR A 74 5.98 -1.56 10.05
N GLU A 75 6.28 -0.63 10.96
CA GLU A 75 7.23 -0.82 12.07
C GLU A 75 6.53 -1.10 13.41
N SER A 76 5.22 -0.91 13.51
CA SER A 76 4.49 -0.96 14.78
C SER A 76 4.46 -2.35 15.42
N GLU A 77 4.40 -2.40 16.76
CA GLU A 77 4.39 -3.65 17.55
C GLU A 77 3.19 -4.57 17.26
N ASP A 78 2.10 -4.04 16.67
CA ASP A 78 0.98 -4.87 16.21
C ASP A 78 1.34 -5.72 14.97
N LEU A 79 2.44 -5.37 14.29
CA LEU A 79 3.07 -6.07 13.18
C LEU A 79 4.50 -6.53 13.50
N GLU A 80 4.93 -6.57 14.78
CA GLU A 80 6.34 -6.70 15.18
C GLU A 80 7.07 -7.95 14.62
N ASP A 81 6.31 -8.98 14.24
CA ASP A 81 6.81 -10.21 13.62
C ASP A 81 6.29 -10.43 12.18
N GLY A 82 5.72 -9.40 11.56
CA GLY A 82 5.32 -9.42 10.16
C GLY A 82 6.54 -9.59 9.26
N PRO A 83 6.48 -10.49 8.26
CA PRO A 83 7.63 -10.72 7.40
C PRO A 83 7.97 -9.50 6.54
N PHE A 84 7.00 -8.62 6.28
CA PHE A 84 7.13 -7.42 5.44
C PHE A 84 7.38 -6.15 6.25
N LYS A 85 8.36 -5.34 5.86
CA LYS A 85 8.69 -4.05 6.47
C LYS A 85 9.01 -2.99 5.42
N ILE A 86 8.83 -1.73 5.81
CA ILE A 86 9.33 -0.57 5.07
C ILE A 86 10.56 -0.04 5.80
N GLU A 87 11.70 -0.14 5.15
CA GLU A 87 13.01 0.22 5.71
C GLU A 87 13.30 1.73 5.57
N GLY A 88 12.75 2.36 4.54
CA GLY A 88 12.88 3.80 4.36
C GLY A 88 12.44 4.32 2.99
N PHE A 89 12.61 5.62 2.83
CA PHE A 89 12.26 6.35 1.62
C PHE A 89 13.36 7.32 1.20
N GLU A 90 13.51 7.51 -0.10
CA GLU A 90 14.23 8.65 -0.70
C GLU A 90 13.27 9.43 -1.59
N VAL A 91 13.15 10.74 -1.35
CA VAL A 91 12.29 11.62 -2.15
C VAL A 91 13.15 12.72 -2.76
N GLU A 92 13.28 12.70 -4.08
CA GLU A 92 14.07 13.65 -4.86
C GLU A 92 13.26 14.22 -6.00
N LYS A 93 12.91 15.51 -5.97
CA LYS A 93 12.14 16.21 -7.02
C LYS A 93 10.97 15.38 -7.58
N ASN A 94 11.19 14.63 -8.65
CA ASN A 94 10.25 13.78 -9.40
C ASN A 94 10.47 12.27 -9.23
N LYS A 95 11.20 11.85 -8.20
CA LYS A 95 11.53 10.46 -7.91
C LYS A 95 11.22 10.14 -6.46
N ILE A 96 10.55 9.02 -6.24
CA ILE A 96 10.27 8.46 -4.93
C ILE A 96 10.80 7.03 -4.95
N LYS A 97 11.72 6.73 -4.06
CA LYS A 97 12.22 5.37 -3.84
C LYS A 97 11.76 4.89 -2.48
N VAL A 98 11.21 3.68 -2.42
CA VAL A 98 10.91 2.99 -1.16
C VAL A 98 11.76 1.73 -1.08
N PHE A 99 12.34 1.52 0.09
CA PHE A 99 13.06 0.31 0.44
C PHE A 99 12.17 -0.55 1.32
N ILE A 100 11.94 -1.79 0.89
CA ILE A 100 11.17 -2.78 1.64
C ILE A 100 12.06 -3.97 1.99
N SER A 101 11.66 -4.73 2.99
CA SER A 101 12.21 -6.05 3.27
C SER A 101 11.07 -7.03 3.46
N ASN A 102 11.21 -8.25 2.96
CA ASN A 102 10.21 -9.29 3.13
C ASN A 102 10.83 -10.66 3.39
N THR A 103 10.74 -11.13 4.63
CA THR A 103 11.36 -12.39 5.05
C THR A 103 10.50 -13.63 4.75
N ASP A 104 9.29 -13.47 4.20
CA ASP A 104 8.41 -14.58 3.80
C ASP A 104 8.84 -15.14 2.44
N GLU A 105 9.58 -16.24 2.42
CA GLU A 105 10.09 -16.82 1.18
C GLU A 105 9.00 -17.29 0.20
N GLU A 106 7.82 -17.70 0.71
CA GLU A 106 6.76 -18.28 -0.13
C GLU A 106 5.90 -17.19 -0.75
N MET A 107 5.58 -16.15 0.03
CA MET A 107 4.62 -15.13 -0.36
C MET A 107 5.25 -13.76 -0.66
N ALA A 108 6.57 -13.59 -0.48
CA ALA A 108 7.24 -12.30 -0.67
C ALA A 108 6.93 -11.67 -2.03
N SER A 109 7.00 -12.43 -3.12
CA SER A 109 6.74 -11.89 -4.45
C SER A 109 5.33 -11.34 -4.59
N LEU A 110 4.31 -12.05 -4.09
CA LEU A 110 2.92 -11.61 -4.17
C LEU A 110 2.68 -10.41 -3.26
N ILE A 111 3.14 -10.46 -2.01
CA ILE A 111 2.99 -9.37 -1.04
C ILE A 111 3.67 -8.10 -1.55
N ASN A 112 4.91 -8.22 -2.02
CA ASN A 112 5.67 -7.10 -2.55
C ASN A 112 4.99 -6.49 -3.78
N MET A 113 4.43 -7.30 -4.67
CA MET A 113 3.70 -6.83 -5.86
C MET A 113 2.38 -6.12 -5.48
N VAL A 114 1.63 -6.68 -4.53
CA VAL A 114 0.38 -6.07 -4.05
C VAL A 114 0.67 -4.74 -3.35
N PHE A 115 1.67 -4.72 -2.47
CA PHE A 115 2.17 -3.48 -1.87
C PHE A 115 2.61 -2.49 -2.95
N ALA A 116 3.39 -2.94 -3.94
CA ALA A 116 3.93 -2.08 -4.97
C ALA A 116 2.84 -1.34 -5.75
N LYS A 117 1.79 -2.06 -6.12
CA LYS A 117 0.64 -1.48 -6.83
C LYS A 117 -0.13 -0.49 -5.97
N MET A 118 -0.46 -0.85 -4.73
CA MET A 118 -1.20 0.04 -3.83
C MET A 118 -0.38 1.29 -3.49
N PHE A 119 0.92 1.11 -3.25
CA PHE A 119 1.84 2.21 -2.98
C PHE A 119 1.91 3.17 -4.17
N ASP A 120 2.04 2.67 -5.40
CA ASP A 120 2.06 3.51 -6.60
C ASP A 120 0.77 4.32 -6.74
N GLU A 121 -0.40 3.66 -6.75
CA GLU A 121 -1.70 4.31 -6.94
C GLU A 121 -1.89 5.47 -5.93
N VAL A 122 -1.74 5.18 -4.64
CA VAL A 122 -1.98 6.18 -3.58
C VAL A 122 -0.92 7.28 -3.59
N THR A 123 0.36 6.90 -3.68
CA THR A 123 1.47 7.85 -3.58
C THR A 123 1.52 8.78 -4.79
N ARG A 124 1.20 8.27 -5.99
CA ARG A 124 1.16 9.06 -7.21
C ARG A 124 0.08 10.13 -7.16
N GLU A 125 -1.15 9.76 -6.75
CA GLU A 125 -2.22 10.75 -6.60
C GLU A 125 -1.91 11.80 -5.54
N LEU A 126 -1.37 11.39 -4.39
CA LEU A 126 -0.89 12.33 -3.38
C LEU A 126 0.20 13.25 -3.91
N TYR A 127 1.13 12.73 -4.71
CA TYR A 127 2.23 13.49 -5.27
C TYR A 127 1.74 14.55 -6.26
N ILE A 128 0.86 14.20 -7.22
CA ILE A 128 0.38 15.16 -8.24
C ILE A 128 -0.52 16.25 -7.63
N HIS A 129 -1.14 15.97 -6.49
CA HIS A 129 -1.91 16.95 -5.71
C HIS A 129 -1.06 17.67 -4.65
N SER A 130 0.26 17.44 -4.63
CA SER A 130 1.17 18.05 -3.67
C SER A 130 1.99 19.21 -4.21
N ASP A 131 2.60 19.98 -3.30
CA ASP A 131 3.62 21.00 -3.59
C ASP A 131 4.91 20.46 -4.26
N TYR A 132 5.08 19.13 -4.35
CA TYR A 132 6.16 18.54 -5.15
C TYR A 132 5.85 18.59 -6.66
N TRP A 133 4.57 18.58 -7.04
CA TRP A 133 4.14 18.58 -8.42
C TRP A 133 4.43 19.90 -9.12
N ASN A 134 5.07 19.84 -10.29
CA ASN A 134 5.36 21.01 -11.12
C ASN A 134 4.43 21.13 -12.34
N GLY A 135 3.50 20.19 -12.55
CA GLY A 135 2.62 20.18 -13.72
C GLY A 135 3.15 19.44 -14.94
N GLU A 136 4.40 18.97 -14.94
CA GLU A 136 5.09 18.58 -16.17
C GLU A 136 5.32 17.07 -16.31
N SER A 137 5.62 16.36 -15.22
CA SER A 137 6.04 14.95 -15.31
C SER A 137 5.69 14.15 -14.06
N GLN A 138 4.93 13.07 -14.25
CA GLN A 138 4.56 12.09 -13.22
C GLN A 138 5.79 11.63 -12.41
N PRO A 139 5.65 11.32 -11.10
CA PRO A 139 6.78 10.86 -10.32
C PRO A 139 7.23 9.48 -10.82
N LEU A 140 8.54 9.28 -10.88
CA LEU A 140 9.14 7.96 -10.98
C LEU A 140 9.09 7.30 -9.60
N ILE A 141 8.32 6.22 -9.46
CA ILE A 141 8.22 5.46 -8.21
C ILE A 141 9.02 4.17 -8.37
N ILE A 142 10.00 3.97 -7.50
CA ILE A 142 10.87 2.78 -7.49
C ILE A 142 10.69 2.04 -6.17
N ILE A 143 10.44 0.74 -6.27
CA ILE A 143 10.22 -0.13 -5.12
C ILE A 143 11.30 -1.20 -5.14
N GLU A 144 12.16 -1.18 -4.13
CA GLU A 144 13.31 -2.08 -4.03
C GLU A 144 13.20 -2.93 -2.75
N ASP A 145 13.24 -4.24 -2.92
CA ASP A 145 13.42 -5.19 -1.83
C ASP A 145 14.93 -5.28 -1.55
N LEU A 146 15.36 -4.98 -0.32
CA LEU A 146 16.78 -5.00 0.05
C LEU A 146 17.42 -6.39 -0.06
N GLU A 147 16.63 -7.46 -0.01
CA GLU A 147 17.11 -8.84 -0.13
C GLU A 147 17.07 -9.35 -1.58
N ARG A 148 16.13 -8.86 -2.39
CA ARG A 148 15.81 -9.42 -3.71
C ARG A 148 16.02 -8.46 -4.88
N GLY A 149 16.28 -7.18 -4.62
CA GLY A 149 16.50 -6.13 -5.60
C GLY A 149 15.21 -5.46 -6.07
N LEU A 150 15.22 -4.95 -7.30
CA LEU A 150 14.09 -4.21 -7.88
C LEU A 150 12.82 -5.09 -7.89
N VAL A 151 11.75 -4.58 -7.29
CA VAL A 151 10.42 -5.20 -7.34
C VAL A 151 9.65 -4.62 -8.51
N GLU A 152 9.53 -3.30 -8.58
CA GLU A 152 8.75 -2.61 -9.61
C GLU A 152 9.24 -1.17 -9.82
N GLU A 153 9.05 -0.66 -11.04
CA GLU A 153 9.37 0.71 -11.42
C GLU A 153 8.20 1.30 -12.22
N TYR A 154 7.61 2.39 -11.72
CA TYR A 154 6.47 3.05 -12.35
C TYR A 154 6.85 4.46 -12.82
N ASP A 155 6.83 4.68 -14.13
CA ASP A 155 7.13 5.97 -14.77
C ASP A 155 5.88 6.84 -15.00
N GLY A 156 4.69 6.34 -14.67
CA GLY A 156 3.42 7.07 -14.74
C GLY A 156 2.81 7.20 -16.13
N GLN A 157 3.14 6.31 -17.08
CA GLN A 157 2.52 6.23 -18.41
C GLN A 157 1.35 5.24 -18.50
#